data_AF-A0A9P4QQH6-F1
#
_entry.id   AF-A0A9P4QQH6-F1
#
_cell.length_a   1.000
_cell.length_b   1.000
_cell.length_c   1.000
_cell.angle_alpha   90.00
_cell.angle_beta   90.00
_cell.angle_gamma   90.00
#
_symmetry.space_group_name_H-M   'P 1'
#
loop_
_entity.id
_entity.type
_entity.pdbx_description
1 polymer ?
#
loop_
_entity_poly.entity_id
_entity_poly.type
_entity_poly.pdbx_seq_one_letter_code
_entity_poly.pdbx_strand_id
1 'polypeptide(L)'
;TLKKEFNQLERVVRYEEQYQYRPRERDEIYNFISKLPELQGASTRKRSKPVALYADIADMIYFMLCCDEYVWVHPREMVQTMWIPELMGYWGLRLGEIVESSNHRGSNQGISYEDCSLYLVRDGDTLKYQLKVLLKYRKFKRNNEGLAETITLHEETKPEHAFACPIRTFIAMALADGAFEGPKSVKDFSYRSLPPPTARSKLYRIRADKCKIPVIRATQGASIHPSRMLSACILHQHLQKLGQRCGYQDDITSYAFRRGFANGIEGKVAANRVR
;
A
#
# COMPACT_ATOMS: atom_id res chain seq x y z
N THR A 1 0.43 23.87 1.17
CA THR A 1 0.96 25.16 1.64
C THR A 1 0.90 26.10 0.47
N LEU A 2 0.69 27.40 0.69
CA LEU A 2 0.56 28.36 -0.41
C LEU A 2 1.75 28.33 -1.38
N LYS A 3 2.98 28.12 -0.87
CA LYS A 3 4.17 27.88 -1.72
C LYS A 3 4.02 26.68 -2.66
N LYS A 4 3.40 25.59 -2.20
CA LYS A 4 3.14 24.41 -3.02
C LYS A 4 2.04 24.65 -4.06
N GLU A 5 0.98 25.36 -3.68
CA GLU A 5 -0.09 25.76 -4.62
C GLU A 5 0.49 26.66 -5.71
N PHE A 6 1.33 27.63 -5.36
CA PHE A 6 2.05 28.45 -6.33
C PHE A 6 2.93 27.62 -7.25
N ASN A 7 3.69 26.64 -6.75
CA ASN A 7 4.46 25.74 -7.61
C ASN A 7 3.60 24.88 -8.55
N GLN A 8 2.35 24.59 -8.18
CA GLN A 8 1.41 23.90 -9.06
C GLN A 8 0.85 24.85 -10.11
N LEU A 9 0.46 26.06 -9.70
CA LEU A 9 0.02 27.13 -10.60
C LEU A 9 1.10 27.49 -11.62
N GLU A 10 2.35 27.67 -11.18
CA GLU A 10 3.50 27.93 -12.05
C GLU A 10 3.63 26.86 -13.14
N ARG A 11 3.41 25.59 -12.81
CA ARG A 11 3.43 24.51 -13.81
C ARG A 11 2.31 24.67 -14.82
N VAL A 12 1.09 24.96 -14.36
CA VAL A 12 -0.08 25.17 -15.25
C VAL A 12 0.15 26.35 -16.17
N VAL A 13 0.53 27.51 -15.62
CA VAL A 13 0.85 28.72 -16.40
C VAL A 13 1.94 28.44 -17.44
N ARG A 14 2.99 27.69 -17.06
CA ARG A 14 4.03 27.30 -18.01
C ARG A 14 3.53 26.41 -19.15
N TYR A 15 2.56 25.53 -18.89
CA TYR A 15 2.03 24.63 -19.93
C TYR A 15 0.99 25.33 -20.82
N GLU A 16 0.06 26.06 -20.24
CA GLU A 16 -1.07 26.70 -20.95
C GLU A 16 -0.64 28.00 -21.64
N GLU A 17 0.08 28.87 -20.92
CA GLU A 17 0.44 30.22 -21.39
C GLU A 17 1.86 30.30 -21.95
N GLN A 18 2.60 29.18 -21.95
CA GLN A 18 4.03 29.12 -22.34
C GLN A 18 4.91 30.15 -21.59
N TYR A 19 4.44 30.62 -20.44
CA TYR A 19 5.12 31.65 -19.66
C TYR A 19 5.89 31.04 -18.50
N GLN A 20 7.16 31.44 -18.35
CA GLN A 20 8.02 30.98 -17.28
C GLN A 20 8.44 32.14 -16.38
N TYR A 21 8.05 32.09 -15.11
CA TYR A 21 8.43 33.07 -14.11
C TYR A 21 9.96 33.14 -13.96
N ARG A 22 10.48 34.37 -14.02
CA ARG A 22 11.88 34.70 -13.74
C ARG A 22 12.19 34.42 -12.27
N PRO A 23 13.46 34.15 -11.92
CA PRO A 23 13.85 33.92 -10.52
C PRO A 23 13.38 35.04 -9.58
N ARG A 24 13.53 36.30 -10.01
CA ARG A 24 13.10 37.47 -9.24
C ARG A 24 11.58 37.50 -8.97
N GLU A 25 10.76 37.20 -9.97
CA GLU A 25 9.30 37.16 -9.82
C GLU A 25 8.87 36.05 -8.85
N ARG A 26 9.53 34.89 -8.91
CA ARG A 26 9.34 33.82 -7.92
C ARG A 26 9.69 34.25 -6.51
N ASP A 27 10.82 34.92 -6.34
CA ASP A 27 11.27 35.40 -5.02
C ASP A 27 10.30 36.45 -4.46
N GLU A 28 9.81 37.36 -5.29
CA GLU A 28 8.79 38.34 -4.93
C GLU A 28 7.50 37.66 -4.45
N ILE A 29 7.02 36.63 -5.17
CA ILE A 29 5.84 35.85 -4.78
C ILE A 29 6.08 35.04 -3.49
N TYR A 30 7.26 34.42 -3.33
CA TYR A 30 7.58 33.70 -2.10
C TYR A 30 7.69 34.63 -0.89
N ASN A 31 8.22 35.84 -1.07
CA ASN A 31 8.28 36.87 -0.05
C ASN A 31 6.87 37.34 0.32
N PHE A 32 6.01 37.60 -0.68
CA PHE A 32 4.60 37.91 -0.46
C PHE A 32 3.89 36.82 0.35
N ILE A 33 3.99 35.55 -0.08
CA ILE A 33 3.39 34.41 0.64
C ILE A 33 3.88 34.33 2.09
N SER A 34 5.16 34.62 2.34
CA SER A 34 5.74 34.55 3.69
C SER A 34 5.27 35.70 4.59
N LYS A 35 4.90 36.86 4.01
CA LYS A 35 4.37 38.04 4.73
C LYS A 35 2.84 38.03 4.90
N LEU A 36 2.12 37.15 4.21
CA LEU A 36 0.65 37.05 4.34
C LEU A 36 0.13 36.92 5.79
N PRO A 37 0.81 36.25 6.74
CA PRO A 37 0.37 36.24 8.12
C PRO A 37 0.30 37.63 8.76
N GLU A 38 1.29 38.49 8.46
CA GLU A 38 1.36 39.87 8.97
C GLU A 38 0.43 40.80 8.19
N LEU A 39 0.39 40.66 6.85
CA LEU A 39 -0.36 41.55 5.96
C LEU A 39 -1.87 41.32 5.99
N GLN A 40 -2.30 40.07 6.12
CA GLN A 40 -3.70 39.67 5.93
C GLN A 40 -4.19 38.68 7.00
N GLY A 41 -3.42 38.45 8.07
CA GLY A 41 -3.81 37.53 9.14
C GLY A 41 -3.85 36.06 8.71
N ALA A 42 -3.13 35.68 7.65
CA ALA A 42 -3.12 34.30 7.17
C ALA A 42 -2.61 33.33 8.25
N SER A 43 -3.36 32.25 8.47
CA SER A 43 -3.02 31.26 9.50
C SER A 43 -1.71 30.53 9.18
N THR A 44 -0.78 30.55 10.14
CA THR A 44 0.45 29.73 10.13
C THR A 44 0.25 28.37 10.80
N ARG A 45 -0.94 28.11 11.36
CA ARG A 45 -1.23 26.86 12.07
C ARG A 45 -1.11 25.68 11.11
N LYS A 46 -0.48 24.61 11.59
CA LYS A 46 -0.45 23.34 10.84
C LYS A 46 -1.87 22.80 10.79
N ARG A 47 -2.38 22.54 9.58
CA ARG A 47 -3.63 21.79 9.39
C ARG A 47 -3.49 20.41 10.06
N SER A 48 -4.50 20.00 10.82
CA SER A 48 -4.59 18.62 11.30
C SER A 48 -4.55 17.66 10.12
N LYS A 49 -3.90 16.52 10.29
CA LYS A 49 -3.79 15.50 9.24
C LYS A 49 -4.28 14.19 9.83
N PRO A 50 -5.15 13.46 9.11
CA PRO A 50 -5.66 12.20 9.63
C PRO A 50 -4.53 11.20 9.84
N VAL A 51 -4.65 10.41 10.89
CA VAL A 51 -3.74 9.33 11.25
C VAL A 51 -4.58 8.07 11.32
N ALA A 52 -4.18 7.04 10.57
CA ALA A 52 -4.83 5.73 10.63
C ALA A 52 -3.85 4.75 11.28
N LEU A 53 -4.31 4.11 12.35
CA LEU A 53 -3.59 3.14 13.17
C LEU A 53 -3.87 1.71 12.68
N TYR A 54 -3.22 0.75 13.32
CA TYR A 54 -3.47 -0.67 13.06
C TYR A 54 -4.93 -1.05 13.33
N ALA A 55 -5.52 -0.53 14.42
CA ALA A 55 -6.92 -0.79 14.75
C ALA A 55 -7.86 -0.33 13.63
N ASP A 56 -7.61 0.84 13.05
CA ASP A 56 -8.40 1.35 11.92
C ASP A 56 -8.32 0.41 10.70
N ILE A 57 -7.15 -0.20 10.45
CA ILE A 57 -7.02 -1.18 9.36
C ILE A 57 -7.88 -2.42 9.63
N ALA A 58 -7.83 -2.94 10.86
CA ALA A 58 -8.64 -4.09 11.25
C ALA A 58 -10.15 -3.76 11.15
N ASP A 59 -10.57 -2.58 11.62
CA ASP A 59 -11.96 -2.13 11.56
C ASP A 59 -12.43 -1.98 10.10
N MET A 60 -11.60 -1.39 9.23
CA MET A 60 -11.90 -1.28 7.80
C MET A 60 -12.04 -2.65 7.14
N ILE A 61 -11.17 -3.61 7.47
CA ILE A 61 -11.24 -4.97 6.91
C ILE A 61 -12.48 -5.70 7.44
N TYR A 62 -12.76 -5.60 8.73
CA TYR A 62 -13.96 -6.18 9.33
C TYR A 62 -15.23 -5.60 8.67
N PHE A 63 -15.29 -4.28 8.52
CA PHE A 63 -16.38 -3.61 7.83
C PHE A 63 -16.58 -4.15 6.41
N MET A 64 -15.51 -4.24 5.61
CA MET A 64 -15.59 -4.79 4.24
C MET A 64 -16.12 -6.23 4.19
N LEU A 65 -15.78 -7.06 5.18
CA LEU A 65 -16.16 -8.48 5.20
C LEU A 65 -17.55 -8.72 5.78
N CYS A 66 -17.99 -7.91 6.73
CA CYS A 66 -19.16 -8.22 7.57
C CYS A 66 -20.28 -7.19 7.49
N CYS A 67 -20.01 -5.95 7.06
CA CYS A 67 -20.95 -4.84 7.19
C CYS A 67 -21.19 -4.07 5.89
N ASP A 68 -20.22 -4.05 4.98
CA ASP A 68 -20.27 -3.22 3.78
C ASP A 68 -21.27 -3.81 2.76
N GLU A 69 -22.35 -3.07 2.50
CA GLU A 69 -23.33 -3.42 1.46
C GLU A 69 -22.84 -3.09 0.04
N TYR A 70 -21.64 -2.50 -0.08
CA TYR A 70 -21.06 -2.15 -1.37
C TYR A 70 -20.77 -3.39 -2.23
N VAL A 71 -21.39 -3.42 -3.40
CA VAL A 71 -21.15 -4.48 -4.40
C VAL A 71 -19.90 -4.13 -5.22
N TRP A 72 -18.82 -4.88 -4.98
CA TRP A 72 -17.60 -4.80 -5.76
C TRP A 72 -17.81 -5.33 -7.18
N VAL A 73 -17.18 -4.71 -8.18
CA VAL A 73 -17.29 -5.13 -9.58
C VAL A 73 -16.76 -6.56 -9.77
N HIS A 74 -15.71 -6.89 -9.03
CA HIS A 74 -15.14 -8.23 -8.98
C HIS A 74 -14.62 -8.51 -7.56
N PRO A 75 -14.84 -9.70 -6.96
CA PRO A 75 -14.41 -10.01 -5.58
C PRO A 75 -12.93 -9.74 -5.29
N ARG A 76 -12.06 -9.95 -6.28
CA ARG A 76 -10.63 -9.62 -6.19
C ARG A 76 -10.34 -8.13 -5.92
N GLU A 77 -11.21 -7.19 -6.29
CA GLU A 77 -11.04 -5.78 -5.91
C GLU A 77 -11.09 -5.60 -4.39
N MET A 78 -12.05 -6.26 -3.72
CA MET A 78 -12.18 -6.23 -2.27
C MET A 78 -10.92 -6.80 -1.61
N VAL A 79 -10.49 -7.99 -2.04
CA VAL A 79 -9.30 -8.66 -1.48
C VAL A 79 -8.02 -7.84 -1.67
N GLN A 80 -7.85 -7.19 -2.83
CA GLN A 80 -6.73 -6.27 -3.05
C GLN A 80 -6.83 -5.03 -2.15
N THR A 81 -8.05 -4.51 -1.94
CA THR A 81 -8.31 -3.36 -1.07
C THR A 81 -8.12 -3.68 0.40
N MET A 82 -8.24 -4.95 0.83
CA MET A 82 -7.84 -5.42 2.15
C MET A 82 -6.31 -5.43 2.32
N TRP A 83 -5.58 -5.96 1.34
CA TRP A 83 -4.13 -6.16 1.46
C TRP A 83 -3.33 -4.86 1.49
N ILE A 84 -3.82 -3.84 0.77
CA ILE A 84 -3.09 -2.59 0.59
C ILE A 84 -2.94 -1.82 1.92
N PRO A 85 -4.00 -1.55 2.70
CA PRO A 85 -3.88 -0.97 4.04
C PRO A 85 -2.92 -1.73 4.95
N GLU A 86 -2.92 -3.06 4.91
CA GLU A 86 -2.00 -3.89 5.71
C GLU A 86 -0.54 -3.61 5.34
N LEU A 87 -0.18 -3.65 4.05
CA LEU A 87 1.16 -3.31 3.56
C LEU A 87 1.57 -1.89 3.98
N MET A 88 0.64 -0.95 3.86
CA MET A 88 0.85 0.46 4.14
C MET A 88 1.01 0.77 5.62
N GLY A 89 0.21 0.14 6.47
CA GLY A 89 0.23 0.31 7.92
C GLY A 89 1.39 -0.41 8.59
N TYR A 90 1.79 -1.58 8.08
CA TYR A 90 2.82 -2.41 8.73
C TYR A 90 4.24 -1.92 8.43
N TRP A 91 4.43 -1.27 7.28
CA TRP A 91 5.76 -0.82 6.83
C TRP A 91 5.82 0.65 6.39
N GLY A 92 4.73 1.41 6.55
CA GLY A 92 4.71 2.84 6.20
C GLY A 92 5.00 3.10 4.71
N LEU A 93 4.59 2.19 3.83
CA LEU A 93 4.91 2.23 2.41
C LEU A 93 4.19 3.38 1.70
N ARG A 94 4.78 3.87 0.59
CA ARG A 94 4.09 4.79 -0.33
C ARG A 94 3.32 3.99 -1.37
N LEU A 95 2.20 4.55 -1.85
CA LEU A 95 1.41 3.97 -2.94
C LEU A 95 2.26 3.56 -4.15
N GLY A 96 3.14 4.44 -4.62
CA GLY A 96 3.98 4.17 -5.79
C GLY A 96 5.05 3.09 -5.60
N GLU A 97 5.20 2.53 -4.40
CA GLU A 97 6.02 1.34 -4.12
C GLU A 97 5.22 0.05 -4.32
N ILE A 98 3.89 0.12 -4.17
CA ILE A 98 2.96 -1.01 -4.18
C ILE A 98 2.28 -1.13 -5.55
N VAL A 99 1.80 -0.02 -6.09
CA VAL A 99 1.00 0.09 -7.32
C VAL A 99 1.58 1.13 -8.29
N GLU A 100 0.98 1.27 -9.48
CA GLU A 100 1.47 2.21 -10.49
C GLU A 100 1.35 3.66 -10.01
N SER A 101 2.50 4.31 -9.86
CA SER A 101 2.60 5.69 -9.40
C SER A 101 2.03 6.67 -10.43
N SER A 102 1.29 7.68 -9.98
CA SER A 102 0.80 8.76 -10.86
C SER A 102 1.93 9.53 -11.58
N ASN A 103 3.14 9.58 -10.98
CA ASN A 103 4.31 10.21 -11.61
C ASN A 103 4.99 9.31 -12.66
N HIS A 104 4.59 8.04 -12.75
CA HIS A 104 5.10 7.05 -13.70
C HIS A 104 3.92 6.33 -14.36
N ARG A 105 2.88 7.09 -14.73
CA ARG A 105 1.69 6.55 -15.40
C ARG A 105 2.08 5.89 -16.73
N GLY A 106 1.54 4.72 -17.00
CA GLY A 106 1.85 3.92 -18.20
C GLY A 106 3.09 3.02 -18.04
N SER A 107 3.77 3.06 -16.89
CA SER A 107 4.94 2.20 -16.65
C SER A 107 4.58 0.78 -16.22
N ASN A 108 3.35 0.55 -15.74
CA ASN A 108 2.90 -0.71 -15.17
C ASN A 108 3.81 -1.22 -14.02
N GLN A 109 4.53 -0.32 -13.34
CA GLN A 109 5.48 -0.63 -12.27
C GLN A 109 4.81 -0.69 -10.89
N GLY A 110 5.16 -1.69 -10.09
CA GLY A 110 4.61 -1.96 -8.77
C GLY A 110 4.99 -3.38 -8.33
N ILE A 111 4.31 -3.95 -7.33
CA ILE A 111 4.64 -5.29 -6.84
C ILE A 111 4.11 -6.37 -7.79
N SER A 112 5.00 -7.22 -8.28
CA SER A 112 4.68 -8.41 -9.08
C SER A 112 4.97 -9.70 -8.30
N TYR A 113 4.45 -10.85 -8.74
CA TYR A 113 4.63 -12.10 -7.99
C TYR A 113 6.10 -12.50 -7.83
N GLU A 114 6.98 -12.16 -8.78
CA GLU A 114 8.42 -12.38 -8.63
C GLU A 114 9.05 -11.62 -7.46
N ASP A 115 8.42 -10.52 -7.03
CA ASP A 115 8.90 -9.72 -5.90
C ASP A 115 8.47 -10.33 -4.56
N CYS A 116 7.61 -11.35 -4.58
CA CYS A 116 7.01 -11.96 -3.40
C CYS A 116 7.55 -13.38 -3.17
N SER A 117 8.14 -13.62 -2.00
CA SER A 117 8.63 -14.93 -1.59
C SER A 117 7.94 -15.39 -0.31
N LEU A 118 7.07 -16.40 -0.43
CA LEU A 118 6.34 -16.99 0.69
C LEU A 118 7.13 -18.16 1.27
N TYR A 119 7.44 -18.08 2.56
CA TYR A 119 8.11 -19.13 3.32
C TYR A 119 7.18 -19.67 4.38
N LEU A 120 7.23 -20.99 4.61
CA LEU A 120 6.89 -21.59 5.89
C LEU A 120 8.18 -21.68 6.69
N VAL A 121 8.22 -21.09 7.87
CA VAL A 121 9.41 -21.05 8.72
C VAL A 121 9.12 -21.69 10.08
N ARG A 122 10.17 -22.22 10.70
CA ARG A 122 10.11 -22.65 12.10
C ARG A 122 10.26 -21.44 13.02
N ASP A 123 9.26 -21.20 13.85
CA ASP A 123 9.24 -20.18 14.89
C ASP A 123 8.95 -20.83 16.24
N GLY A 124 10.02 -21.07 17.01
CA GLY A 124 10.00 -21.95 18.18
C GLY A 124 9.51 -23.35 17.80
N ASP A 125 8.49 -23.82 18.52
CA ASP A 125 7.84 -25.13 18.30
C ASP A 125 6.73 -25.09 17.24
N THR A 126 6.46 -23.92 16.67
CA THR A 126 5.38 -23.73 15.68
C THR A 126 5.91 -23.46 14.28
N LEU A 127 5.08 -23.74 13.27
CA LEU A 127 5.37 -23.39 11.89
C LEU A 127 4.50 -22.20 11.48
N LYS A 128 5.14 -21.11 11.05
CA LYS A 128 4.45 -19.88 10.66
C LYS A 128 4.81 -19.49 9.24
N TYR A 129 3.87 -18.86 8.56
CA TYR A 129 4.16 -18.26 7.28
C TYR A 129 4.87 -16.91 7.43
N GLN A 130 5.80 -16.63 6.52
CA GLN A 130 6.45 -15.33 6.36
C GLN A 130 6.46 -14.95 4.89
N LEU A 131 6.01 -13.73 4.58
CA LEU A 131 6.04 -13.21 3.21
C LEU A 131 7.12 -12.13 3.11
N LYS A 132 8.12 -12.37 2.27
CA LYS A 132 9.10 -11.36 1.89
C LYS A 132 8.64 -10.66 0.63
N VAL A 133 8.69 -9.32 0.62
CA VAL A 133 8.31 -8.50 -0.53
C VAL A 133 9.45 -7.55 -0.88
N LEU A 134 9.97 -7.66 -2.11
CA LEU A 134 11.01 -6.78 -2.64
C LEU A 134 10.40 -5.48 -3.18
N LEU A 135 10.87 -4.34 -2.66
CA LEU A 135 10.41 -3.02 -3.05
C LEU A 135 11.39 -2.35 -4.04
N LYS A 136 11.13 -2.53 -5.34
CA LYS A 136 11.98 -2.00 -6.43
C LYS A 136 11.73 -0.52 -6.76
N TYR A 137 10.51 -0.02 -6.48
CA TYR A 137 10.00 1.23 -7.06
C TYR A 137 9.94 2.41 -6.09
N ARG A 138 10.80 2.42 -5.06
CA ARG A 138 10.86 3.51 -4.09
C ARG A 138 11.31 4.82 -4.71
N LYS A 139 10.61 5.90 -4.34
CA LYS A 139 10.92 7.26 -4.81
C LYS A 139 12.39 7.59 -4.54
N PHE A 140 13.09 8.15 -5.54
CA PHE A 140 14.53 8.48 -5.52
C PHE A 140 15.50 7.29 -5.44
N LYS A 141 15.00 6.05 -5.46
CA LYS A 141 15.81 4.82 -5.43
C LYS A 141 15.47 3.86 -6.57
N ARG A 142 14.66 4.31 -7.55
CA ARG A 142 14.25 3.50 -8.71
C ARG A 142 15.47 3.17 -9.57
N ASN A 143 15.43 2.00 -10.21
CA ASN A 143 16.47 1.50 -11.12
C ASN A 143 17.85 1.31 -10.45
N ASN A 144 17.88 1.19 -9.11
CA ASN A 144 19.08 0.85 -8.37
C ASN A 144 18.79 -0.36 -7.49
N GLU A 145 19.20 -1.54 -7.97
CA GLU A 145 18.96 -2.81 -7.30
C GLU A 145 19.62 -2.87 -5.91
N GLY A 146 20.79 -2.26 -5.75
CA GLY A 146 21.49 -2.19 -4.46
C GLY A 146 20.77 -1.33 -3.40
N LEU A 147 19.80 -0.52 -3.81
CA LEU A 147 18.98 0.29 -2.90
C LEU A 147 17.55 -0.27 -2.73
N ALA A 148 17.24 -1.39 -3.36
CA ALA A 148 15.97 -2.09 -3.17
C ALA A 148 15.91 -2.66 -1.74
N GLU A 149 14.75 -2.56 -1.12
CA GLU A 149 14.55 -3.03 0.25
C GLU A 149 13.58 -4.21 0.24
N THR A 150 13.88 -5.24 1.04
CA THR A 150 12.94 -6.35 1.26
C THR A 150 12.25 -6.14 2.60
N ILE A 151 10.93 -6.04 2.57
CA ILE A 151 10.10 -6.05 3.78
C ILE A 151 9.67 -7.47 4.10
N THR A 152 9.43 -7.75 5.38
CA THR A 152 8.90 -9.04 5.84
C THR A 152 7.55 -8.82 6.51
N LEU A 153 6.54 -9.58 6.07
CA LEU A 153 5.24 -9.67 6.72
C LEU A 153 5.18 -11.00 7.47
N HIS A 154 4.54 -10.94 8.63
CA HIS A 154 4.38 -12.07 9.52
C HIS A 154 2.93 -12.55 9.51
N GLU A 155 2.75 -13.85 9.72
CA GLU A 155 1.43 -14.43 9.88
C GLU A 155 0.79 -13.94 11.19
N GLU A 156 -0.42 -13.39 11.10
CA GLU A 156 -1.25 -13.16 12.27
C GLU A 156 -1.79 -14.51 12.78
N THR A 157 -1.42 -14.86 14.01
CA THR A 157 -1.76 -16.13 14.66
C THR A 157 -2.87 -16.01 15.68
N LYS A 158 -3.22 -14.79 16.10
CA LYS A 158 -4.31 -14.54 17.02
C LYS A 158 -5.66 -14.80 16.33
N PRO A 159 -6.48 -15.75 16.81
CA PRO A 159 -7.75 -16.09 16.18
C PRO A 159 -8.67 -14.88 15.95
N GLU A 160 -8.71 -13.96 16.91
CA GLU A 160 -9.51 -12.74 16.88
C GLU A 160 -9.08 -11.73 15.79
N HIS A 161 -7.85 -11.83 15.28
CA HIS A 161 -7.33 -10.96 14.22
C HIS A 161 -7.02 -11.71 12.92
N ALA A 162 -7.36 -13.00 12.84
CA ALA A 162 -7.00 -13.86 11.72
C ALA A 162 -7.58 -13.38 10.36
N PHE A 163 -8.64 -12.56 10.39
CA PHE A 163 -9.27 -11.95 9.22
C PHE A 163 -8.43 -10.81 8.60
N ALA A 164 -7.53 -10.19 9.39
CA ALA A 164 -6.62 -9.11 8.99
C ALA A 164 -5.16 -9.62 8.87
N CYS A 165 -5.01 -10.87 8.42
CA CYS A 165 -3.71 -11.49 8.21
C CYS A 165 -3.22 -11.22 6.78
N PRO A 166 -2.15 -10.43 6.57
CA PRO A 166 -1.73 -10.04 5.22
C PRO A 166 -1.24 -11.21 4.38
N ILE A 167 -0.74 -12.26 5.03
CA ILE A 167 -0.28 -13.45 4.34
C ILE A 167 -1.47 -14.25 3.79
N ARG A 168 -2.58 -14.34 4.53
CA ARG A 168 -3.79 -15.02 4.05
C ARG A 168 -4.40 -14.29 2.86
N THR A 169 -4.43 -12.96 2.92
CA THR A 169 -4.87 -12.11 1.81
C THR A 169 -3.99 -12.31 0.57
N PHE A 170 -2.67 -12.35 0.73
CA PHE A 170 -1.73 -12.68 -0.36
C PHE A 170 -1.93 -14.09 -0.93
N ILE A 171 -2.06 -15.12 -0.07
CA ILE A 171 -2.28 -16.50 -0.48
C ILE A 171 -3.58 -16.63 -1.28
N ALA A 172 -4.68 -16.00 -0.82
CA ALA A 172 -5.95 -16.00 -1.53
C ALA A 172 -5.80 -15.42 -2.94
N MET A 173 -5.07 -14.31 -3.06
CA MET A 173 -4.78 -13.68 -4.36
C MET A 173 -3.91 -14.57 -5.26
N ALA A 174 -2.83 -15.14 -4.71
CA ALA A 174 -1.94 -16.04 -5.43
C ALA A 174 -2.63 -17.34 -5.90
N LEU A 175 -3.52 -17.90 -5.08
CA LEU A 175 -4.34 -19.06 -5.43
C LEU A 175 -5.31 -18.74 -6.56
N ALA A 176 -6.02 -17.61 -6.48
CA ALA A 176 -6.95 -17.18 -7.52
C ALA A 176 -6.26 -16.98 -8.88
N ASP A 177 -4.97 -16.62 -8.89
CA ASP A 177 -4.19 -16.39 -10.11
C ASP A 177 -3.45 -17.66 -10.59
N GLY A 178 -3.54 -18.75 -9.80
CA GLY A 178 -2.77 -19.97 -10.01
C GLY A 178 -1.27 -19.71 -10.00
N ALA A 179 -0.80 -18.83 -9.10
CA ALA A 179 0.58 -18.32 -9.09
C ALA A 179 1.59 -19.33 -8.52
N PHE A 180 1.18 -20.23 -7.63
CA PHE A 180 2.07 -21.22 -7.02
C PHE A 180 2.31 -22.43 -7.92
N GLU A 181 3.51 -23.02 -7.84
CA GLU A 181 3.83 -24.26 -8.58
C GLU A 181 3.15 -25.51 -7.97
N GLY A 182 3.07 -25.58 -6.65
CA GLY A 182 2.59 -26.76 -5.91
C GLY A 182 1.15 -26.61 -5.40
N PRO A 183 0.92 -25.82 -4.34
CA PRO A 183 -0.41 -25.63 -3.77
C PRO A 183 -1.44 -25.13 -4.79
N LYS A 184 -2.61 -25.75 -4.80
CA LYS A 184 -3.74 -25.39 -5.67
C LYS A 184 -4.96 -24.94 -4.88
N SER A 185 -4.98 -25.16 -3.58
CA SER A 185 -6.11 -24.84 -2.71
C SER A 185 -5.66 -24.33 -1.34
N VAL A 186 -6.61 -23.74 -0.61
CA VAL A 186 -6.37 -23.30 0.78
C VAL A 186 -5.97 -24.47 1.68
N LYS A 187 -6.48 -25.69 1.44
CA LYS A 187 -6.17 -26.89 2.22
C LYS A 187 -4.68 -27.24 2.19
N ASP A 188 -4.01 -26.97 1.07
CA ASP A 188 -2.57 -27.22 0.91
C ASP A 188 -1.70 -26.33 1.84
N PHE A 189 -2.26 -25.21 2.31
CA PHE A 189 -1.63 -24.32 3.30
C PHE A 189 -2.02 -24.66 4.75
N SER A 190 -3.05 -25.48 4.95
CA SER A 190 -3.43 -25.98 6.28
C SER A 190 -2.47 -27.07 6.77
N TYR A 191 -1.99 -27.93 5.86
CA TYR A 191 -1.03 -28.98 6.17
C TYR A 191 0.41 -28.45 6.18
N ARG A 192 0.84 -27.94 7.33
CA ARG A 192 2.18 -27.37 7.53
C ARG A 192 3.19 -28.46 7.83
N SER A 193 4.18 -28.62 6.95
CA SER A 193 5.27 -29.57 7.14
C SER A 193 6.58 -29.01 6.59
N LEU A 194 7.65 -29.18 7.37
CA LEU A 194 9.04 -28.85 7.02
C LEU A 194 9.91 -30.11 7.09
N PRO A 195 9.88 -30.98 6.05
CA PRO A 195 10.79 -32.10 5.94
C PRO A 195 12.09 -31.68 5.20
N PRO A 196 13.28 -32.18 5.61
CA PRO A 196 13.59 -32.98 6.81
C PRO A 196 13.58 -32.13 8.11
N PRO A 197 13.64 -32.74 9.32
CA PRO A 197 13.54 -32.02 10.61
C PRO A 197 14.55 -30.86 10.80
N THR A 198 15.69 -30.92 10.12
CA THR A 198 16.74 -29.89 10.11
C THR A 198 16.36 -28.66 9.26
N ALA A 199 15.34 -28.76 8.41
CA ALA A 199 14.88 -27.65 7.58
C ALA A 199 14.34 -26.53 8.46
N ARG A 200 14.91 -25.34 8.29
CA ARG A 200 14.48 -24.11 8.98
C ARG A 200 13.35 -23.39 8.24
N SER A 201 13.24 -23.60 6.94
CA SER A 201 12.18 -23.01 6.12
C SER A 201 11.90 -23.81 4.85
N LYS A 202 10.71 -23.59 4.28
CA LYS A 202 10.28 -24.10 2.97
C LYS A 202 9.76 -22.92 2.14
N LEU A 203 10.33 -22.72 0.96
CA LEU A 203 9.87 -21.73 -0.01
C LEU A 203 8.71 -22.29 -0.84
N TYR A 204 7.65 -21.51 -0.98
CA TYR A 204 6.57 -21.74 -1.94
C TYR A 204 6.88 -21.00 -3.23
N ARG A 205 7.30 -21.74 -4.25
CA ARG A 205 7.72 -21.18 -5.52
C ARG A 205 6.52 -20.65 -6.31
N ILE A 206 6.74 -19.48 -6.91
CA ILE A 206 5.87 -18.89 -7.93
C ILE A 206 6.24 -19.49 -9.28
N ARG A 207 5.25 -19.82 -10.10
CA ARG A 207 5.46 -20.34 -11.45
C ARG A 207 6.11 -19.30 -12.34
N ALA A 208 7.02 -19.73 -13.20
CA ALA A 208 7.73 -18.87 -14.14
C ALA A 208 6.79 -18.04 -15.04
N ASP A 209 5.66 -18.60 -15.49
CA ASP A 209 4.65 -17.91 -16.32
C ASP A 209 3.84 -16.85 -15.56
N LYS A 210 3.95 -16.80 -14.23
CA LYS A 210 3.20 -15.90 -13.35
C LYS A 210 4.05 -14.80 -12.72
N CYS A 211 5.38 -14.92 -12.78
CA CYS A 211 6.35 -14.01 -12.16
C CYS A 211 6.09 -12.52 -12.45
N LYS A 212 5.85 -12.16 -13.72
CA LYS A 212 5.66 -10.76 -14.15
C LYS A 212 4.24 -10.23 -13.96
N ILE A 213 3.31 -11.06 -13.50
CA ILE A 213 1.93 -10.62 -13.26
C ILE A 213 1.92 -9.75 -12.00
N PRO A 214 1.32 -8.54 -12.06
CA PRO A 214 1.15 -7.72 -10.87
C PRO A 214 0.28 -8.43 -9.82
N VAL A 215 0.62 -8.30 -8.54
CA VAL A 215 -0.22 -8.87 -7.47
C VAL A 215 -1.52 -8.07 -7.34
N ILE A 216 -1.41 -6.74 -7.46
CA ILE A 216 -2.52 -5.79 -7.40
C ILE A 216 -2.81 -5.26 -8.81
N ARG A 217 -3.90 -5.74 -9.39
CA ARG A 217 -4.32 -5.52 -10.77
C ARG A 217 -5.54 -4.62 -10.87
N ALA A 218 -5.56 -3.85 -11.95
CA ALA A 218 -6.71 -3.04 -12.35
C ALA A 218 -7.87 -3.93 -12.80
N THR A 219 -9.07 -3.38 -12.77
CA THR A 219 -10.25 -4.01 -13.37
C THR A 219 -10.47 -3.57 -14.80
N GLN A 220 -11.11 -4.45 -15.56
CA GLN A 220 -11.49 -4.29 -16.96
C GLN A 220 -12.91 -4.87 -17.12
N GLY A 221 -13.90 -3.99 -17.22
CA GLY A 221 -15.31 -4.41 -17.18
C GLY A 221 -15.59 -5.17 -15.88
N ALA A 222 -16.24 -6.33 -15.99
CA ALA A 222 -16.58 -7.21 -14.85
C ALA A 222 -15.45 -8.18 -14.44
N SER A 223 -14.21 -7.93 -14.84
CA SER A 223 -13.08 -8.85 -14.62
C SER A 223 -11.81 -8.13 -14.19
N ILE A 224 -10.86 -8.88 -13.63
CA ILE A 224 -9.51 -8.37 -13.37
C ILE A 224 -8.71 -8.39 -14.66
N HIS A 225 -8.03 -7.28 -14.97
CA HIS A 225 -7.17 -7.22 -16.13
C HIS A 225 -6.00 -8.21 -15.99
N PRO A 226 -5.63 -8.98 -17.04
CA PRO A 226 -4.64 -10.05 -16.94
C PRO A 226 -3.27 -9.56 -16.44
N SER A 227 -2.78 -8.42 -16.92
CA SER A 227 -1.41 -7.93 -16.65
C SER A 227 -1.28 -6.46 -16.20
N ARG A 228 -2.38 -5.70 -16.08
CA ARG A 228 -2.34 -4.26 -15.80
C ARG A 228 -2.40 -4.03 -14.30
N MET A 229 -1.39 -3.34 -13.78
CA MET A 229 -1.28 -2.86 -12.41
C MET A 229 -2.43 -1.91 -12.09
N LEU A 230 -2.92 -1.94 -10.85
CA LEU A 230 -3.82 -0.89 -10.37
C LEU A 230 -3.08 0.46 -10.38
N SER A 231 -3.76 1.56 -10.69
CA SER A 231 -3.15 2.89 -10.59
C SER A 231 -3.34 3.49 -9.19
N ALA A 232 -2.36 4.26 -8.74
CA ALA A 232 -2.43 4.98 -7.47
C ALA A 232 -3.64 5.93 -7.38
N CYS A 233 -4.12 6.45 -8.52
CA CYS A 233 -5.31 7.30 -8.59
C CYS A 233 -6.58 6.52 -8.24
N ILE A 234 -6.79 5.37 -8.88
CA ILE A 234 -7.96 4.51 -8.61
C ILE A 234 -7.91 3.99 -7.17
N LEU A 235 -6.73 3.56 -6.71
CA LEU A 235 -6.57 3.11 -5.34
C LEU A 235 -6.87 4.22 -4.31
N HIS A 236 -6.48 5.46 -4.58
CA HIS A 236 -6.82 6.58 -3.72
C HIS A 236 -8.33 6.77 -3.61
N GLN A 237 -9.06 6.66 -4.73
CA GLN A 237 -10.53 6.73 -4.74
C GLN A 237 -11.16 5.56 -3.98
N HIS A 238 -10.62 4.34 -4.10
CA HIS A 238 -11.10 3.18 -3.35
C HIS A 238 -10.98 3.40 -1.84
N LEU A 239 -9.82 3.88 -1.38
CA LEU A 239 -9.58 4.13 0.05
C LEU A 239 -10.46 5.27 0.59
N GLN A 240 -10.65 6.35 -0.17
CA GLN A 240 -11.54 7.44 0.25
C GLN A 240 -12.99 6.97 0.37
N LYS A 241 -13.51 6.28 -0.65
CA LYS A 241 -14.88 5.77 -0.63
C LYS A 241 -15.08 4.75 0.50
N LEU A 242 -14.11 3.86 0.70
CA LEU A 242 -14.15 2.92 1.82
C LEU A 242 -14.18 3.65 3.17
N GLY A 243 -13.30 4.62 3.37
CA GLY A 243 -13.28 5.42 4.60
C GLY A 243 -14.62 6.12 4.88
N GLN A 244 -15.24 6.69 3.85
CA GLN A 244 -16.55 7.32 3.95
C GLN A 244 -17.65 6.31 4.33
N ARG A 245 -17.65 5.11 3.72
CA ARG A 245 -18.61 4.04 4.05
C ARG A 245 -18.41 3.50 5.46
N CYS A 246 -17.17 3.41 5.93
CA CYS A 246 -16.85 3.07 7.32
C CYS A 246 -17.29 4.15 8.33
N GLY A 247 -17.70 5.34 7.87
CA GLY A 247 -18.13 6.44 8.74
C GLY A 247 -16.99 7.30 9.29
N TYR A 248 -15.77 7.20 8.74
CA TYR A 248 -14.67 8.07 9.14
C TYR A 248 -14.95 9.52 8.72
N GLN A 249 -14.76 10.45 9.65
CA GLN A 249 -14.97 11.89 9.40
C GLN A 249 -13.94 12.49 8.45
N ASP A 250 -12.69 12.03 8.56
CA ASP A 250 -11.59 12.45 7.70
C ASP A 250 -11.39 11.48 6.53
N ASP A 251 -10.98 12.03 5.39
CA ASP A 251 -10.57 11.22 4.24
C ASP A 251 -9.39 10.30 4.60
N ILE A 252 -9.67 8.99 4.58
CA ILE A 252 -8.64 7.97 4.73
C ILE A 252 -7.81 7.91 3.45
N THR A 253 -6.60 8.46 3.55
CA THR A 253 -5.62 8.44 2.47
C THR A 253 -4.48 7.49 2.80
N SER A 254 -3.75 7.08 1.78
CA SER A 254 -2.46 6.39 1.92
C SER A 254 -1.50 7.08 2.90
N TYR A 255 -1.50 8.41 2.96
CA TYR A 255 -0.67 9.14 3.90
C TYR A 255 -1.13 9.02 5.35
N ALA A 256 -2.40 8.68 5.62
CA ALA A 256 -2.90 8.48 6.98
C ALA A 256 -2.26 7.24 7.62
N PHE A 257 -2.26 6.09 6.92
CA PHE A 257 -1.59 4.85 7.38
C PHE A 257 -0.10 5.06 7.61
N ARG A 258 0.56 5.74 6.67
CA ARG A 258 1.99 6.02 6.75
C ARG A 258 2.36 6.93 7.92
N ARG A 259 1.48 7.89 8.26
CA ARG A 259 1.64 8.72 9.47
C ARG A 259 1.42 7.89 10.73
N GLY A 260 0.42 7.00 10.75
CA GLY A 260 0.20 6.08 11.87
C GLY A 260 1.42 5.21 12.16
N PHE A 261 1.99 4.61 11.12
CA PHE A 261 3.23 3.84 11.22
C PHE A 261 4.40 4.67 11.78
N ALA A 262 4.65 5.86 11.22
CA ALA A 262 5.73 6.73 11.69
C ALA A 262 5.54 7.16 13.15
N ASN A 263 4.32 7.54 13.54
CA ASN A 263 3.99 7.90 14.91
C ASN A 263 4.17 6.70 15.87
N GLY A 264 3.86 5.48 15.42
CA GLY A 264 4.07 4.24 16.16
C GLY A 264 5.55 3.91 16.40
N ILE A 265 6.41 4.17 15.42
CA ILE A 265 7.87 4.06 15.60
C ILE A 265 8.38 5.10 16.60
N GLU A 266 7.90 6.33 16.49
CA GLU A 266 8.29 7.45 17.35
C GLU A 266 7.70 7.37 18.77
N GLY A 267 6.90 6.33 19.08
CA GLY A 267 6.25 6.16 20.38
C GLY A 267 5.17 7.20 20.69
N LYS A 268 4.75 7.98 19.68
CA LYS A 268 3.70 9.01 19.81
C LYS A 268 2.30 8.42 19.84
N VAL A 269 2.17 7.17 19.42
CA VAL A 269 0.93 6.39 19.51
C VAL A 269 1.30 4.98 19.96
N ALA A 270 0.48 4.37 20.81
CA ALA A 270 0.62 2.97 21.18
C ALA A 270 0.37 2.09 19.95
N ALA A 271 1.42 1.84 19.15
CA ALA A 271 1.33 0.93 18.04
C ALA A 271 1.36 -0.51 18.56
N ASN A 272 0.29 -1.26 18.33
CA ASN A 272 0.37 -2.71 18.30
C ASN A 272 1.34 -3.08 17.17
N ARG A 273 2.61 -3.28 17.52
CA ARG A 273 3.57 -3.87 16.59
C ARG A 273 3.12 -5.31 16.40
N VAL A 274 2.54 -5.63 15.25
CA VAL A 274 2.53 -7.01 14.78
C VAL A 274 3.99 -7.36 14.54
N ARG A 275 4.58 -8.02 15.54
CA ARG A 275 5.90 -8.65 15.45
C ARG A 275 5.73 -10.04 14.86
#